data_AF-A0ABC8LL47-F1
#
_entry.id   AF-A0ABC8LL47-F1
#
_cell.length_a   1.000
_cell.length_b   1.000
_cell.length_c   1.000
_cell.angle_alpha   90.00
_cell.angle_beta   90.00
_cell.angle_gamma   90.00
#
_symmetry.space_group_name_H-M   'P 1'
#
loop_
_entity.id
_entity.type
_entity.pdbx_description
1 polymer ?
#
loop_
_entity_poly.entity_id
_entity_poly.type
_entity_poly.pdbx_seq_one_letter_code
_entity_poly.pdbx_strand_id
1 'polypeptide(L)'
;MSLLLRRLWSLGRGKPPVSVRSSLFPLHSKAISTSLLQTPPCKIIVAESCGGGLGKLVVMYLNELECTDVEKKVPLELVDDEDAKKITIGASHGWIATLKEDGVLRLQDDLNPVASDTNPKRIPLPPLVTLPHCQTQIITNVSMSSSSPGDDEDCVVAVKFLGPQLSFCKPAGKPEWTNIKIENPSFVSSRVMFSKKNELFHILGDGGNLIGSWDPNNPSGDPKISE
;
A
#
# COMPACT_ATOMS: atom_id res chain seq x y z
N MET A 1 37.27 33.08 -54.63
CA MET A 1 36.72 31.96 -55.41
C MET A 1 36.05 31.00 -54.44
N SER A 2 34.82 30.52 -54.53
CA SER A 2 33.71 30.65 -55.47
C SER A 2 32.54 29.97 -54.75
N LEU A 3 31.38 30.64 -54.68
CA LEU A 3 30.01 30.11 -54.82
C LEU A 3 29.61 28.91 -53.91
N LEU A 4 28.56 29.01 -53.09
CA LEU A 4 27.18 28.95 -53.60
C LEU A 4 26.15 29.61 -52.67
N LEU A 5 25.30 30.39 -53.32
CA LEU A 5 24.11 31.06 -52.80
C LEU A 5 22.93 30.09 -52.58
N ARG A 6 22.13 30.43 -51.56
CA ARG A 6 20.65 30.53 -51.52
C ARG A 6 19.80 29.42 -52.17
N ARG A 7 18.82 28.91 -51.40
CA ARG A 7 17.39 28.93 -51.77
C ARG A 7 16.44 28.61 -50.60
N LEU A 8 15.72 29.66 -50.18
CA LEU A 8 14.30 29.76 -49.83
C LEU A 8 13.42 28.49 -50.03
N TRP A 9 12.65 28.08 -49.02
CA TRP A 9 11.22 28.44 -48.86
C TRP A 9 10.58 27.89 -47.58
N SER A 10 9.71 28.73 -47.03
CA SER A 10 8.77 28.53 -45.94
C SER A 10 7.74 27.43 -46.21
N LEU A 11 7.43 26.61 -45.20
CA LEU A 11 6.08 26.16 -44.86
C LEU A 11 6.11 25.27 -43.60
N GLY A 12 5.26 25.61 -42.62
CA GLY A 12 4.85 24.69 -41.56
C GLY A 12 5.16 25.16 -40.14
N ARG A 13 4.20 25.84 -39.51
CA ARG A 13 4.10 25.97 -38.05
C ARG A 13 4.06 24.57 -37.41
N GLY A 14 5.17 24.12 -36.83
CA GLY A 14 5.24 22.95 -35.94
C GLY A 14 5.24 23.43 -34.49
N LYS A 15 4.30 22.92 -33.69
CA LYS A 15 4.09 23.25 -32.26
C LYS A 15 5.31 22.85 -31.40
N PRO A 16 5.58 23.52 -30.26
CA PRO A 16 6.65 23.11 -29.35
C PRO A 16 6.36 21.74 -28.72
N PRO A 17 7.39 20.98 -28.30
CA PRO A 17 7.22 19.64 -27.75
C PRO A 17 6.35 19.68 -26.50
N VAL A 18 5.32 18.85 -26.50
CA VAL A 18 4.35 18.67 -25.42
C VAL A 18 5.07 18.08 -24.21
N SER A 19 5.08 18.87 -23.13
CA SER A 19 5.39 18.44 -21.77
C SER A 19 4.58 17.18 -21.45
N VAL A 20 5.25 16.10 -21.06
CA VAL A 20 4.61 14.87 -20.55
C VAL A 20 3.98 15.22 -19.21
N ARG A 21 2.74 15.71 -19.29
CA ARG A 21 1.87 15.94 -18.15
C ARG A 21 1.47 14.56 -17.63
N SER A 22 1.96 14.19 -16.46
CA SER A 22 1.39 13.09 -15.67
C SER A 22 -0.10 13.39 -15.48
N SER A 23 -0.94 12.76 -16.29
CA SER A 23 -2.39 12.83 -16.15
C SER A 23 -2.77 11.86 -15.04
N LEU A 24 -3.02 12.41 -13.86
CA LEU A 24 -3.87 11.79 -12.85
C LEU A 24 -5.21 11.48 -13.52
N PHE A 25 -5.42 10.23 -13.90
CA PHE A 25 -6.74 9.76 -14.32
C PHE A 25 -7.59 9.62 -13.05
N PRO A 26 -8.68 10.39 -12.86
CA PRO A 26 -9.66 10.05 -11.85
C PRO A 26 -10.39 8.80 -12.35
N LEU A 27 -10.07 7.65 -11.75
CA LEU A 27 -10.80 6.42 -12.00
C LEU A 27 -12.26 6.64 -11.55
N HIS A 28 -13.16 6.79 -12.50
CA HIS A 28 -14.58 7.03 -12.27
C HIS A 28 -15.27 5.70 -11.94
N SER A 29 -14.96 5.09 -10.80
CA SER A 29 -15.71 3.94 -10.29
C SER A 29 -16.82 4.43 -9.35
N LYS A 30 -18.09 4.36 -9.80
CA LYS A 30 -19.28 4.49 -8.95
C LYS A 30 -19.36 3.30 -7.98
N ALA A 31 -18.54 3.30 -6.93
CA ALA A 31 -18.60 2.30 -5.85
C ALA A 31 -17.98 2.78 -4.54
N ILE A 32 -17.92 4.10 -4.28
CA ILE A 32 -17.50 4.61 -2.98
C ILE A 32 -18.78 4.95 -2.19
N SER A 33 -19.03 4.18 -1.13
CA SER A 33 -20.11 4.40 -0.18
C SER A 33 -20.01 5.82 0.41
N THR A 34 -21.06 6.62 0.25
CA THR A 34 -21.14 8.02 0.71
C THR A 34 -21.67 8.13 2.14
N SER A 35 -21.05 7.43 3.10
CA SER A 35 -21.40 7.64 4.51
C SER A 35 -20.18 7.54 5.43
N LEU A 36 -20.04 8.56 6.29
CA LEU A 36 -18.97 8.91 7.23
C LEU A 36 -18.03 9.99 6.64
N LEU A 37 -17.80 11.05 7.44
CA LEU A 37 -16.69 11.99 7.25
C LEU A 37 -15.40 11.16 7.19
N GLN A 38 -15.02 10.72 6.00
CA GLN A 38 -13.77 10.02 5.80
C GLN A 38 -12.68 11.05 6.05
N THR A 39 -11.81 10.78 7.03
CA THR A 39 -10.55 11.50 7.14
C THR A 39 -9.89 11.42 5.76
N PRO A 40 -9.55 12.56 5.13
CA PRO A 40 -8.91 12.52 3.84
C PRO A 40 -7.64 11.67 3.94
N PRO A 41 -7.29 10.89 2.90
CA PRO A 41 -6.05 10.14 2.93
C PRO A 41 -4.89 11.10 3.22
N CYS A 42 -3.97 10.68 4.09
CA CYS A 42 -2.81 11.47 4.46
C CYS A 42 -1.52 10.69 4.23
N LYS A 43 -0.44 11.42 4.04
CA LYS A 43 0.92 10.91 4.04
C LYS A 43 1.62 11.38 5.31
N ILE A 44 2.25 10.44 6.02
CA ILE A 44 3.14 10.77 7.13
C ILE A 44 4.43 11.35 6.52
N ILE A 45 4.82 12.54 6.96
CA ILE A 45 5.98 13.25 6.44
C ILE A 45 7.18 13.06 7.37
N VAL A 46 7.00 13.35 8.65
CA VAL A 46 8.05 13.27 9.67
C VAL A 46 7.41 13.18 11.07
N ALA A 47 8.21 12.89 12.08
CA ALA A 47 7.86 13.07 13.49
C ALA A 47 8.81 14.09 14.12
N GLU A 48 8.29 15.21 14.62
CA GLU A 48 9.08 16.23 15.31
C GLU A 48 9.34 15.82 16.75
N SER A 49 10.61 15.70 17.13
CA SER A 49 11.01 15.29 18.48
C SER A 49 10.38 16.17 19.56
N CYS A 50 9.70 15.54 20.52
CA CYS A 50 9.06 16.22 21.65
C CYS A 50 9.60 15.74 23.01
N GLY A 51 10.74 15.03 23.01
CA GLY A 51 11.41 14.50 24.19
C GLY A 51 11.03 13.05 24.52
N GLY A 52 11.86 12.39 25.32
CA GLY A 52 11.59 11.02 25.80
C GLY A 52 11.57 9.93 24.71
N GLY A 53 12.21 10.17 23.56
CA GLY A 53 12.18 9.25 22.41
C GLY A 53 10.88 9.28 21.60
N LEU A 54 9.99 10.25 21.87
CA LEU A 54 8.73 10.44 21.18
C LEU A 54 8.80 11.65 20.25
N GLY A 55 8.05 11.60 19.15
CA GLY A 55 7.83 12.73 18.25
C GLY A 55 6.35 12.96 17.96
N LYS A 56 5.98 14.21 17.71
CA LYS A 56 4.65 14.58 17.20
C LYS A 56 4.62 14.37 15.70
N LEU A 57 3.60 13.69 15.18
CA LEU A 57 3.49 13.46 13.75
C LEU A 57 3.21 14.75 12.98
N VAL A 58 3.81 14.85 11.80
CA VAL A 58 3.51 15.84 10.78
C VAL A 58 2.97 15.10 9.57
N VAL A 59 1.76 15.44 9.13
CA VAL A 59 1.07 14.77 8.02
C VAL A 59 0.72 15.75 6.92
N MET A 60 0.65 15.26 5.68
CA MET A 60 0.10 16.00 4.55
C MET A 60 -1.17 15.30 4.08
N TYR A 61 -2.31 15.97 4.19
CA TYR A 61 -3.57 15.45 3.65
C TYR A 61 -3.61 15.66 2.13
N LEU A 62 -4.13 14.68 1.38
CA LEU A 62 -4.13 14.74 -0.10
C LEU A 62 -5.06 15.82 -0.68
N ASN A 63 -5.94 16.40 0.12
CA ASN A 63 -6.80 17.54 -0.23
C ASN A 63 -6.18 18.89 0.14
N GLU A 64 -5.02 18.90 0.80
CA GLU A 64 -4.33 20.09 1.28
C GLU A 64 -2.94 20.20 0.64
N LEU A 65 -2.39 21.41 0.60
CA LEU A 65 -1.04 21.67 0.06
C LEU A 65 -0.01 21.91 1.17
N GLU A 66 -0.46 21.99 2.42
CA GLU A 66 0.36 22.30 3.59
C GLU A 66 0.50 21.06 4.48
N CYS A 67 1.59 21.03 5.24
CA CYS A 67 1.79 20.04 6.28
C CYS A 67 1.03 20.48 7.53
N THR A 68 0.41 19.51 8.20
CA THR A 68 -0.37 19.71 9.43
C THR A 68 0.31 18.96 10.56
N ASP A 69 0.65 19.69 11.63
CA ASP A 69 1.09 19.11 12.89
C ASP A 69 -0.10 18.44 13.58
N VAL A 70 0.06 17.19 13.97
CA VAL A 70 -0.95 16.47 14.75
C VAL A 70 -0.45 16.20 16.16
N GLU A 71 -1.37 16.22 17.13
CA GLU A 71 -1.03 15.97 18.54
C GLU A 71 -0.64 14.50 18.81
N LYS A 72 -0.82 13.62 17.81
CA LYS A 72 -0.44 12.21 17.85
C LYS A 72 1.05 12.08 18.15
N LYS A 73 1.39 11.46 19.28
CA LYS A 73 2.78 11.15 19.66
C LYS A 73 3.12 9.72 19.28
N VAL A 74 4.28 9.54 18.65
CA VAL A 74 4.78 8.23 18.24
C VAL A 74 6.23 8.04 18.65
N PRO A 75 6.69 6.80 18.88
CA PRO A 75 8.12 6.55 19.01
C PRO A 75 8.87 7.00 17.75
N LEU A 76 9.93 7.78 17.92
CA LEU A 76 10.75 8.28 16.82
C LEU A 76 11.33 7.14 15.98
N GLU A 77 11.68 6.01 16.60
CA GLU A 77 12.14 4.79 15.90
C GLU A 77 11.15 4.25 14.85
N LEU A 78 9.86 4.64 14.88
CA LEU A 78 8.88 4.23 13.88
C LEU A 78 8.92 5.10 12.62
N VAL A 79 9.40 6.33 12.70
CA VAL A 79 9.48 7.27 11.57
C VAL A 79 10.91 7.47 11.10
N ASP A 80 11.88 7.41 12.01
CA ASP A 80 13.29 7.55 11.67
C ASP A 80 13.80 6.34 10.87
N ASP A 81 14.52 6.64 9.80
CA ASP A 81 15.12 5.68 8.87
C ASP A 81 16.53 5.22 9.32
N GLU A 82 16.90 5.43 10.59
CA GLU A 82 18.25 5.05 11.09
C GLU A 82 18.52 3.55 10.88
N ASP A 83 17.47 2.72 10.98
CA ASP A 83 17.50 1.33 10.56
C ASP A 83 17.20 1.24 9.06
N ALA A 84 18.24 1.34 8.21
CA ALA A 84 18.12 1.26 6.74
C ALA A 84 17.40 0.00 6.20
N LYS A 85 17.12 -0.98 7.06
CA LYS A 85 16.45 -2.24 6.74
C LYS A 85 15.01 -2.32 7.26
N LYS A 86 14.50 -1.28 7.93
CA LYS A 86 13.09 -1.20 8.34
C LYS A 86 12.22 -0.75 7.16
N ILE A 87 11.18 -1.53 6.88
CA ILE A 87 10.19 -1.19 5.84
C ILE A 87 8.89 -0.81 6.51
N THR A 88 8.32 0.33 6.11
CA THR A 88 7.01 0.82 6.57
C THR A 88 6.03 0.87 5.40
N ILE A 89 4.92 0.14 5.50
CA ILE A 89 3.92 -0.01 4.45
C ILE A 89 2.54 0.38 4.99
N GLY A 90 1.82 1.25 4.28
CA GLY A 90 0.42 1.52 4.60
C GLY A 90 -0.47 0.30 4.41
N ALA A 91 -1.37 0.05 5.36
CA ALA A 91 -2.38 -1.00 5.29
C ALA A 91 -3.80 -0.42 5.31
N SER A 92 -4.80 -1.24 4.98
CA SER A 92 -6.21 -0.79 5.04
C SER A 92 -6.65 -0.53 6.48
N HIS A 93 -7.73 0.25 6.65
CA HIS A 93 -8.29 0.66 7.94
C HIS A 93 -7.37 1.51 8.82
N GLY A 94 -6.42 2.24 8.23
CA GLY A 94 -5.53 3.15 8.96
C GLY A 94 -4.40 2.45 9.70
N TRP A 95 -4.26 1.13 9.53
CA TRP A 95 -3.12 0.38 10.05
C TRP A 95 -1.87 0.63 9.21
N ILE A 96 -0.71 0.46 9.84
CA ILE A 96 0.58 0.39 9.19
C ILE A 96 1.18 -0.99 9.43
N ALA A 97 1.83 -1.54 8.42
CA ALA A 97 2.65 -2.73 8.54
C ALA A 97 4.13 -2.34 8.55
N THR A 98 4.89 -2.85 9.51
CA THR A 98 6.35 -2.66 9.58
C THR A 98 7.06 -3.99 9.50
N LEU A 99 8.13 -4.07 8.71
CA LEU A 99 9.03 -5.22 8.67
C LEU A 99 10.41 -4.77 9.17
N LYS A 100 10.89 -5.38 10.27
CA LYS A 100 12.23 -5.15 10.82
C LYS A 100 13.18 -6.27 10.37
N GLU A 101 14.44 -6.21 10.79
CA GLU A 101 15.47 -7.18 10.39
C GLU A 101 15.19 -8.62 10.83
N ASP A 102 14.37 -8.80 11.86
CA ASP A 102 13.95 -10.09 12.39
C ASP A 102 13.00 -10.86 11.45
N GLY A 103 12.59 -10.25 10.32
CA GLY A 103 11.70 -10.88 9.34
C GLY A 103 10.25 -11.02 9.81
N VAL A 104 9.89 -10.36 10.91
CA VAL A 104 8.54 -10.41 11.50
C VAL A 104 7.77 -9.16 11.09
N LEU A 105 6.72 -9.37 10.28
CA LEU A 105 5.80 -8.31 9.89
C LEU A 105 4.90 -7.97 11.10
N ARG A 106 4.79 -6.68 11.43
CA ARG A 106 3.98 -6.20 12.56
C ARG A 106 2.93 -5.22 12.07
N LEU A 107 1.68 -5.44 12.45
CA LEU A 107 0.60 -4.47 12.24
C LEU A 107 0.57 -3.52 13.44
N GLN A 108 0.58 -2.23 13.16
CA GLN A 108 0.62 -1.17 14.16
C GLN A 108 -0.36 -0.05 13.81
N ASP A 109 -1.04 0.51 14.81
CA ASP A 109 -1.88 1.70 14.66
C ASP A 109 -1.20 2.98 15.20
N ASP A 110 0.03 2.89 15.70
CA ASP A 110 0.82 4.00 16.25
C ASP A 110 0.82 5.23 15.32
N LEU A 111 0.94 4.99 14.01
CA LEU A 111 1.08 6.02 12.99
C LEU A 111 -0.26 6.54 12.44
N ASN A 112 -1.39 6.08 12.98
CA ASN A 112 -2.71 6.58 12.60
C ASN A 112 -3.01 7.89 13.37
N PRO A 113 -3.17 9.04 12.68
CA PRO A 113 -3.40 10.33 13.35
C PRO A 113 -4.67 10.38 14.19
N VAL A 114 -5.65 9.51 13.92
CA VAL A 114 -6.93 9.47 14.65
C VAL A 114 -6.99 8.34 15.70
N ALA A 115 -5.93 7.53 15.83
CA ALA A 115 -5.89 6.45 16.83
C ALA A 115 -5.50 6.96 18.22
N SER A 116 -5.94 6.23 19.25
CA SER A 116 -5.63 6.56 20.66
C SER A 116 -4.14 6.49 20.97
N ASP A 117 -3.65 7.41 21.81
CA ASP A 117 -2.26 7.41 22.30
C ASP A 117 -2.03 6.45 23.47
N THR A 118 -3.08 6.12 24.23
CA THR A 118 -2.92 5.49 25.55
C THR A 118 -2.71 3.98 25.51
N ASN A 119 -2.81 3.34 24.34
CA ASN A 119 -2.53 1.90 24.17
C ASN A 119 -2.40 1.54 22.68
N PRO A 120 -1.29 1.89 22.01
CA PRO A 120 -1.10 1.52 20.61
C PRO A 120 -1.09 -0.01 20.47
N LYS A 121 -1.82 -0.52 19.48
CA LYS A 121 -1.88 -1.95 19.19
C LYS A 121 -0.75 -2.33 18.26
N ARG A 122 0.04 -3.33 18.67
CA ARG A 122 1.13 -3.90 17.85
C ARG A 122 0.97 -5.41 17.79
N ILE A 123 0.60 -5.90 16.61
CA ILE A 123 0.28 -7.31 16.38
C ILE A 123 1.40 -7.93 15.54
N PRO A 124 2.29 -8.76 16.12
CA PRO A 124 3.26 -9.51 15.35
C PRO A 124 2.57 -10.62 14.57
N LEU A 125 2.86 -10.71 13.28
CA LEU A 125 2.47 -11.85 12.45
C LEU A 125 3.61 -12.89 12.47
N PRO A 126 3.39 -14.13 12.00
CA PRO A 126 4.45 -15.12 11.95
C PRO A 126 5.57 -14.66 11.01
N PRO A 127 6.81 -15.19 11.14
CA PRO A 127 7.87 -14.92 10.18
C PRO A 127 7.44 -15.25 8.74
N LEU A 128 7.78 -14.39 7.78
CA LEU A 128 7.40 -14.59 6.39
C LEU A 128 8.07 -15.84 5.80
N VAL A 129 7.31 -16.63 5.05
CA VAL A 129 7.80 -17.84 4.37
C VAL A 129 7.81 -17.59 2.87
N THR A 130 8.99 -17.71 2.25
CA THR A 130 9.15 -17.52 0.80
C THR A 130 8.93 -18.83 0.07
N LEU A 131 7.99 -18.84 -0.88
CA LEU A 131 7.75 -20.00 -1.75
C LEU A 131 8.88 -20.14 -2.81
N PRO A 132 9.08 -21.33 -3.39
CA PRO A 132 10.01 -21.51 -4.51
C PRO A 132 9.72 -20.52 -5.66
N HIS A 133 10.78 -19.92 -6.20
CA HIS A 133 10.71 -18.92 -7.27
C HIS A 133 9.93 -17.63 -6.91
N CYS A 134 9.76 -17.35 -5.61
CA CYS A 134 9.13 -16.14 -5.11
C CYS A 134 10.11 -15.29 -4.26
N GLN A 135 9.64 -14.15 -3.77
CA GLN A 135 10.38 -13.28 -2.84
C GLN A 135 9.41 -12.63 -1.84
N THR A 136 9.88 -12.34 -0.62
CA THR A 136 9.10 -11.71 0.46
C THR A 136 9.73 -10.43 1.02
N GLN A 137 10.80 -9.94 0.39
CA GLN A 137 11.58 -8.76 0.78
C GLN A 137 10.91 -7.45 0.36
N ILE A 138 10.23 -7.43 -0.79
CA ILE A 138 9.56 -6.25 -1.34
C ILE A 138 8.04 -6.46 -1.26
N ILE A 139 7.41 -5.81 -0.29
CA ILE A 139 5.96 -5.79 -0.06
C ILE A 139 5.35 -4.65 -0.88
N THR A 140 4.36 -4.92 -1.73
CA THR A 140 3.67 -3.87 -2.50
C THR A 140 2.57 -3.19 -1.67
N ASN A 141 1.81 -3.97 -0.90
CA ASN A 141 0.90 -3.46 0.12
C ASN A 141 0.41 -4.56 1.07
N VAL A 142 -0.31 -4.13 2.11
CA VAL A 142 -1.08 -4.99 3.02
C VAL A 142 -2.54 -4.58 2.98
N SER A 143 -3.46 -5.55 2.94
CA SER A 143 -4.90 -5.32 3.00
C SER A 143 -5.52 -6.27 4.02
N MET A 144 -6.63 -5.89 4.65
CA MET A 144 -7.31 -6.73 5.65
C MET A 144 -8.82 -6.66 5.52
N SER A 145 -9.51 -7.71 5.95
CA SER A 145 -10.97 -7.82 5.84
C SER A 145 -11.73 -6.99 6.88
N SER A 146 -11.08 -6.70 8.01
CA SER A 146 -11.66 -6.00 9.16
C SER A 146 -10.73 -4.91 9.66
N SER A 147 -11.26 -3.95 10.42
CA SER A 147 -10.47 -2.89 11.07
C SER A 147 -9.85 -3.31 12.40
N SER A 148 -10.19 -4.50 12.90
CA SER A 148 -9.80 -4.98 14.24
C SER A 148 -9.00 -6.30 14.16
N PRO A 149 -7.86 -6.34 13.46
CA PRO A 149 -7.13 -7.57 13.15
C PRO A 149 -6.72 -8.42 14.37
N GLY A 150 -6.56 -7.81 15.55
CA GLY A 150 -6.18 -8.54 16.77
C GLY A 150 -7.35 -9.05 17.61
N ASP A 151 -8.57 -8.57 17.35
CA ASP A 151 -9.77 -8.87 18.16
C ASP A 151 -10.82 -9.68 17.37
N ASP A 152 -10.76 -9.65 16.05
CA ASP A 152 -11.69 -10.31 15.14
C ASP A 152 -11.09 -11.61 14.61
N GLU A 153 -11.63 -12.75 15.08
CA GLU A 153 -11.19 -14.11 14.73
C GLU A 153 -11.37 -14.45 13.23
N ASP A 154 -12.26 -13.74 12.54
CA ASP A 154 -12.49 -13.90 11.11
C ASP A 154 -11.72 -12.87 10.28
N CYS A 155 -10.99 -11.95 10.92
CA CYS A 155 -10.15 -11.00 10.21
C CYS A 155 -9.00 -11.72 9.51
N VAL A 156 -8.91 -11.51 8.19
CA VAL A 156 -7.82 -12.00 7.36
C VAL A 156 -7.00 -10.81 6.90
N VAL A 157 -5.68 -10.96 6.98
CA VAL A 157 -4.68 -10.03 6.48
C VAL A 157 -4.02 -10.65 5.26
N ALA A 158 -4.02 -9.93 4.15
CA ALA A 158 -3.37 -10.27 2.91
C ALA A 158 -2.12 -9.41 2.72
N VAL A 159 -0.98 -10.05 2.48
CA VAL A 159 0.29 -9.40 2.17
C VAL A 159 0.64 -9.72 0.72
N LYS A 160 0.80 -8.68 -0.09
CA LYS A 160 1.19 -8.82 -1.48
C LYS A 160 2.64 -8.40 -1.67
N PHE A 161 3.40 -9.22 -2.39
CA PHE A 161 4.81 -9.00 -2.69
C PHE A 161 4.99 -8.68 -4.17
N LEU A 162 6.10 -8.00 -4.50
CA LEU A 162 6.54 -7.82 -5.88
C LEU A 162 6.98 -9.18 -6.44
N GLY A 163 6.11 -9.86 -7.17
CA GLY A 163 6.33 -11.25 -7.54
C GLY A 163 5.03 -12.06 -7.55
N PRO A 164 5.09 -13.36 -7.81
CA PRO A 164 3.91 -14.19 -7.84
C PRO A 164 3.39 -14.59 -6.45
N GLN A 165 3.94 -14.11 -5.33
CA GLN A 165 3.47 -14.53 -4.00
C GLN A 165 2.36 -13.61 -3.44
N LEU A 166 1.35 -14.25 -2.85
CA LEU A 166 0.31 -13.65 -2.01
C LEU A 166 0.19 -14.49 -0.74
N SER A 167 0.19 -13.84 0.43
CA SER A 167 0.14 -14.53 1.72
C SER A 167 -1.04 -14.05 2.54
N PHE A 168 -1.79 -14.98 3.11
CA PHE A 168 -2.91 -14.72 4.02
C PHE A 168 -2.56 -15.13 5.45
N CYS A 169 -3.03 -14.38 6.44
CA CYS A 169 -2.91 -14.69 7.86
C CYS A 169 -4.16 -14.25 8.60
N LYS A 170 -4.61 -15.05 9.58
CA LYS A 170 -5.59 -14.62 10.59
C LYS A 170 -4.82 -14.18 11.84
N PRO A 171 -4.78 -12.88 12.21
CA PRO A 171 -3.89 -12.43 13.27
C PRO A 171 -4.39 -12.78 14.68
N ALA A 172 -5.71 -12.85 14.85
CA ALA A 172 -6.32 -13.29 16.10
C ALA A 172 -6.07 -14.80 16.34
N GLY A 173 -5.93 -15.18 17.61
CA GLY A 173 -5.70 -16.57 18.02
C GLY A 173 -4.27 -17.07 17.74
N LYS A 174 -4.14 -18.10 16.90
CA LYS A 174 -2.86 -18.72 16.52
C LYS A 174 -2.55 -18.38 15.06
N PRO A 175 -1.80 -17.30 14.81
CA PRO A 175 -1.59 -16.83 13.47
C PRO A 175 -0.68 -17.80 12.69
N GLU A 176 -1.11 -18.16 11.49
CA GLU A 176 -0.37 -19.00 10.54
C GLU A 176 -0.49 -18.43 9.13
N TRP A 177 0.57 -18.63 8.33
CA TRP A 177 0.58 -18.18 6.94
C TRP A 177 0.00 -19.22 6.00
N THR A 178 -0.97 -18.79 5.20
CA THR A 178 -1.38 -19.50 3.98
C THR A 178 -0.76 -18.79 2.79
N ASN A 179 0.30 -19.37 2.23
CA ASN A 179 1.05 -18.80 1.12
C ASN A 179 0.58 -19.36 -0.22
N ILE A 180 0.40 -18.48 -1.19
CA ILE A 180 -0.05 -18.82 -2.55
C ILE A 180 0.97 -18.30 -3.54
N LYS A 181 1.30 -19.13 -4.52
CA LYS A 181 1.96 -18.71 -5.75
C LYS A 181 0.90 -18.49 -6.82
N ILE A 182 0.74 -17.23 -7.23
CA ILE A 182 -0.11 -16.80 -8.33
C ILE A 182 0.57 -17.20 -9.64
N GLU A 183 -0.11 -18.03 -10.43
CA GLU A 183 0.45 -18.51 -11.69
C GLU A 183 0.29 -17.48 -12.84
N ASN A 184 -0.74 -16.63 -12.77
CA ASN A 184 -0.95 -15.60 -13.78
C ASN A 184 0.03 -14.41 -13.59
N PRO A 185 0.91 -14.13 -14.58
CA PRO A 185 1.95 -13.11 -14.46
C PRO A 185 1.42 -11.68 -14.42
N SER A 186 0.17 -11.44 -14.83
CA SER A 186 -0.43 -10.10 -14.81
C SER A 186 -0.60 -9.52 -13.40
N PHE A 187 -0.41 -10.31 -12.33
CA PHE A 187 -0.60 -9.85 -10.95
C PHE A 187 0.71 -9.67 -10.18
N VAL A 188 1.86 -9.62 -10.87
CA VAL A 188 3.19 -9.60 -10.25
C VAL A 188 3.48 -8.29 -9.51
N SER A 189 3.17 -7.12 -10.09
CA SER A 189 3.43 -5.81 -9.48
C SER A 189 2.24 -5.20 -8.74
N SER A 190 1.04 -5.73 -8.95
CA SER A 190 -0.19 -5.12 -8.48
C SER A 190 -0.43 -5.24 -6.99
N ARG A 191 -1.31 -4.38 -6.48
CA ARG A 191 -1.72 -4.33 -5.07
C ARG A 191 -2.99 -5.15 -4.81
N VAL A 192 -3.08 -5.72 -3.62
CA VAL A 192 -4.26 -6.46 -3.15
C VAL A 192 -5.23 -5.53 -2.40
N MET A 193 -6.52 -5.71 -2.58
CA MET A 193 -7.58 -4.94 -1.92
C MET A 193 -8.69 -5.86 -1.46
N PHE A 194 -9.29 -5.61 -0.29
CA PHE A 194 -10.44 -6.37 0.18
C PHE A 194 -11.76 -5.73 -0.27
N SER A 195 -12.68 -6.53 -0.80
CA SER A 195 -14.06 -6.13 -1.08
C SER A 195 -14.99 -6.63 0.01
N LYS A 196 -15.51 -5.72 0.84
CA LYS A 196 -16.52 -6.05 1.85
C LYS A 196 -17.82 -6.61 1.25
N LYS A 197 -18.16 -6.20 0.01
CA LYS A 197 -19.38 -6.67 -0.66
C LYS A 197 -19.30 -8.14 -1.04
N ASN A 198 -18.14 -8.57 -1.52
CA ASN A 198 -17.95 -9.92 -2.03
C ASN A 198 -17.25 -10.83 -1.01
N GLU A 199 -16.68 -10.25 0.05
CA GLU A 199 -15.83 -10.92 1.04
C GLU A 199 -14.60 -11.58 0.40
N LEU A 200 -14.07 -10.97 -0.66
CA LEU A 200 -12.92 -11.45 -1.42
C LEU A 200 -11.79 -10.44 -1.44
N PHE A 201 -10.57 -10.95 -1.58
CA PHE A 201 -9.41 -10.13 -1.92
C PHE A 201 -9.26 -10.05 -3.44
N HIS A 202 -9.05 -8.86 -3.96
CA HIS A 202 -8.94 -8.57 -5.37
C HIS A 202 -7.57 -7.99 -5.70
N ILE A 203 -7.03 -8.35 -6.86
CA ILE A 203 -5.85 -7.72 -7.46
C ILE A 203 -6.21 -7.31 -8.88
N LEU A 204 -5.93 -6.06 -9.23
CA LEU A 204 -6.05 -5.60 -10.61
C LEU A 204 -4.84 -6.10 -11.40
N GLY A 205 -5.05 -6.71 -12.56
CA GLY A 205 -3.97 -7.11 -13.45
C GLY A 205 -3.25 -5.90 -14.03
N ASP A 206 -1.95 -6.02 -14.26
CA ASP A 206 -1.16 -5.07 -15.02
C ASP A 206 -1.84 -4.83 -16.38
N GLY A 207 -1.99 -3.56 -16.75
CA GLY A 207 -2.77 -3.15 -17.92
C GLY A 207 -4.27 -2.92 -17.68
N GLY A 208 -4.79 -3.28 -16.50
CA GLY A 208 -6.13 -2.87 -16.04
C GLY A 208 -7.31 -3.61 -16.67
N ASN A 209 -7.07 -4.69 -17.41
CA ASN A 209 -8.10 -5.44 -18.12
C ASN A 209 -8.61 -6.68 -17.37
N LEU A 210 -7.98 -7.05 -16.27
CA LEU A 210 -8.30 -8.25 -15.51
C LEU A 210 -8.40 -7.89 -14.03
N ILE A 211 -9.32 -8.55 -13.33
CA ILE A 211 -9.39 -8.55 -11.87
C ILE A 211 -9.31 -10.00 -11.42
N GLY A 212 -8.26 -10.33 -10.68
CA GLY A 212 -8.15 -11.60 -9.98
C GLY A 212 -8.87 -11.48 -8.64
N SER A 213 -9.61 -12.52 -8.25
CA SER A 213 -10.31 -12.60 -6.97
C SER A 213 -9.92 -13.87 -6.21
N TRP A 214 -9.55 -13.72 -4.94
CA TRP A 214 -9.14 -14.78 -4.03
C TRP A 214 -10.07 -14.85 -2.83
N ASP A 215 -10.55 -16.05 -2.55
CA ASP A 215 -11.26 -16.38 -1.32
C ASP A 215 -10.24 -16.74 -0.24
N PRO A 216 -10.17 -15.99 0.87
CA PRO A 216 -9.20 -16.29 1.93
C PRO A 216 -9.47 -17.63 2.64
N ASN A 217 -10.70 -18.15 2.59
CA ASN A 217 -11.05 -19.44 3.18
C ASN A 217 -10.79 -20.61 2.24
N ASN A 218 -10.66 -20.35 0.93
CA ASN A 218 -10.29 -21.34 -0.07
C ASN A 218 -9.20 -20.79 -1.03
N PRO A 219 -7.99 -20.55 -0.52
CA PRO A 219 -6.91 -19.92 -1.27
C PRO A 219 -6.40 -20.82 -2.40
N SER A 220 -6.25 -20.25 -3.60
CA SER A 220 -5.79 -20.94 -4.82
C SER A 220 -4.77 -20.10 -5.60
N GLY A 221 -3.82 -20.78 -6.26
CA GLY A 221 -2.87 -20.15 -7.20
C GLY A 221 -3.54 -19.58 -8.45
N ASP A 222 -4.68 -20.15 -8.82
CA ASP A 222 -5.53 -19.67 -9.91
C ASP A 222 -6.68 -18.82 -9.34
N PRO A 223 -6.67 -17.49 -9.55
CA PRO A 223 -7.76 -16.63 -9.12
C PRO A 223 -9.02 -16.84 -9.96
N LYS A 224 -10.17 -16.47 -9.41
CA LYS A 224 -11.35 -16.19 -10.23
C LYS A 224 -11.12 -14.91 -11.01
N ILE A 225 -11.08 -15.00 -12.34
CA ILE A 225 -10.80 -13.87 -13.23
C ILE A 225 -12.12 -13.24 -13.70
N SER A 226 -12.19 -11.93 -13.67
CA SER A 226 -13.23 -11.13 -14.34
C SER A 226 -12.59 -10.01 -15.17
N GLU A 227 -13.24 -9.63 -16.27
CA GLU A 227 -12.88 -8.50 -17.15
C GLU A 227 -13.66 -7.23 -16.77
#